data_AF-A0A7S2Y6V1-F1
#
_entry.id   AF-A0A7S2Y6V1-F1
#
_cell.length_a   1.000
_cell.length_b   1.000
_cell.length_c   1.000
_cell.angle_alpha   90.00
_cell.angle_beta   90.00
_cell.angle_gamma   90.00
#
_symmetry.space_group_name_H-M   'P 1'
#
loop_
_entity.id
_entity.type
_entity.pdbx_description
1 polymer ?
#
loop_
_entity_poly.entity_id
_entity_poly.type
_entity_poly.pdbx_seq_one_letter_code
_entity_poly.pdbx_strand_id
1 'polypeptide(L)'
;ATGGPFRALIFDSYYDAYKGVVVFFRVVDGEISKGDKVRFLASQAELDISEVGIMSPNQVPVPTLRAGEVGYLWGNIRDVTDARVGDTIVLAKQYKEARASLVEEKITDQAPIEPLPGYADSVPMVYCGLFPVDADDYEGLRDAIGKLKLNDAALSYEPENSGALGF
;
A
#
# COMPACT_ATOMS: atom_id res chain seq x y z
N ALA A 1 -24.16 -10.47 -4.01
CA ALA A 1 -24.34 -10.04 -5.41
C ALA A 1 -23.25 -9.02 -5.71
N THR A 2 -22.30 -9.43 -6.54
CA THR A 2 -21.09 -8.70 -6.96
C THR A 2 -21.43 -7.85 -8.18
N GLY A 3 -21.86 -6.61 -7.97
CA GLY A 3 -22.31 -5.73 -9.07
C GLY A 3 -21.65 -4.35 -9.12
N GLY A 4 -20.76 -4.04 -8.18
CA GLY A 4 -20.07 -2.74 -8.11
C GLY A 4 -18.71 -2.72 -8.82
N PRO A 5 -18.11 -1.53 -9.00
CA PRO A 5 -16.72 -1.42 -9.43
C PRO A 5 -15.81 -2.19 -8.48
N PHE A 6 -14.67 -2.66 -9.00
CA PHE A 6 -13.70 -3.41 -8.21
C PHE A 6 -13.21 -2.56 -7.03
N ARG A 7 -13.33 -3.15 -5.83
CA ARG A 7 -12.82 -2.58 -4.59
C ARG A 7 -12.19 -3.70 -3.77
N ALA A 8 -10.96 -3.49 -3.35
CA ALA A 8 -10.28 -4.38 -2.41
C ALA A 8 -9.64 -3.59 -1.27
N LEU A 9 -9.66 -4.17 -0.08
CA LEU A 9 -9.06 -3.60 1.13
C LEU A 9 -7.69 -4.23 1.34
N ILE A 10 -6.67 -3.40 1.48
CA ILE A 10 -5.33 -3.83 1.92
C ILE A 10 -5.37 -4.01 3.43
N PHE A 11 -4.92 -5.17 3.91
CA PHE A 11 -4.82 -5.41 5.36
C PHE A 11 -3.39 -5.70 5.81
N ASP A 12 -2.48 -6.04 4.90
CA ASP A 12 -1.08 -6.28 5.22
C ASP A 12 -0.20 -6.10 3.96
N SER A 13 1.08 -5.83 4.15
CA SER A 13 2.07 -5.75 3.08
C SER A 13 3.47 -6.03 3.60
N TYR A 14 4.35 -6.54 2.75
CA TYR A 14 5.75 -6.76 3.08
C TYR A 14 6.66 -6.54 1.88
N TYR A 15 7.94 -6.29 2.13
CA TYR A 15 8.93 -6.09 1.07
C TYR A 15 9.62 -7.41 0.70
N ASP A 16 9.64 -7.73 -0.59
CA ASP A 16 10.41 -8.82 -1.19
C ASP A 16 11.51 -8.25 -2.08
N ALA A 17 12.74 -8.77 -1.96
CA ALA A 17 13.90 -8.24 -2.68
C ALA A 17 13.82 -8.38 -4.21
N TYR A 18 13.02 -9.32 -4.72
CA TYR A 18 12.85 -9.56 -6.15
C TYR A 18 11.53 -9.00 -6.69
N LYS A 19 10.46 -9.10 -5.90
CA LYS A 19 9.11 -8.70 -6.32
C LYS A 19 8.77 -7.24 -5.96
N GLY A 20 9.57 -6.60 -5.10
CA GLY A 20 9.23 -5.33 -4.47
C GLY A 20 8.18 -5.54 -3.39
N VAL A 21 7.29 -4.56 -3.21
CA VAL A 21 6.22 -4.68 -2.21
C VAL A 21 5.16 -5.68 -2.66
N VAL A 22 4.93 -6.69 -1.82
CA VAL A 22 3.84 -7.65 -1.95
C VAL A 22 2.73 -7.22 -1.02
N VAL A 23 1.52 -7.12 -1.55
CA VAL A 23 0.35 -6.58 -0.86
C VAL A 23 -0.65 -7.69 -0.64
N PHE A 24 -1.13 -7.85 0.59
CA PHE A 24 -2.23 -8.73 0.91
C PHE A 24 -3.53 -7.94 1.00
N PHE A 25 -4.54 -8.44 0.32
CA PHE A 25 -5.82 -7.75 0.20
C PHE A 25 -7.00 -8.71 0.23
N ARG A 26 -8.14 -8.16 0.59
CA ARG A 26 -9.44 -8.80 0.50
C ARG A 26 -10.28 -8.11 -0.56
N VAL A 27 -10.80 -8.87 -1.52
CA VAL A 27 -11.74 -8.31 -2.50
C VAL A 27 -13.11 -8.15 -1.84
N VAL A 28 -13.63 -6.92 -1.86
CA VAL A 28 -14.97 -6.61 -1.35
C VAL A 28 -15.98 -6.61 -2.49
N ASP A 29 -15.62 -6.04 -3.64
CA ASP A 29 -16.47 -5.97 -4.82
C ASP A 29 -15.66 -6.22 -6.10
N GLY A 30 -16.36 -6.70 -7.13
CA GLY A 30 -15.79 -6.92 -8.46
C GLY A 30 -14.82 -8.11 -8.54
N GLU A 31 -13.95 -8.05 -9.52
CA GLU A 31 -12.87 -9.02 -9.75
C GLU A 31 -11.61 -8.31 -10.26
N ILE A 32 -10.46 -8.95 -10.06
CA ILE A 32 -9.14 -8.47 -10.46
C ILE A 32 -8.36 -9.59 -11.12
N SER A 33 -7.74 -9.32 -12.25
CA SER A 33 -6.94 -10.28 -13.01
C SER A 33 -5.49 -9.83 -13.12
N LYS A 34 -4.62 -10.81 -13.41
CA LYS A 34 -3.24 -10.54 -13.79
C LYS A 34 -3.19 -9.61 -15.02
N GLY A 35 -2.31 -8.60 -14.97
CA GLY A 35 -2.14 -7.63 -16.06
C GLY A 35 -3.08 -6.42 -15.98
N ASP A 36 -4.01 -6.40 -15.03
CA ASP A 36 -4.83 -5.22 -14.79
C ASP A 36 -4.00 -4.05 -14.24
N LYS A 37 -4.43 -2.84 -14.56
CA LYS A 37 -3.90 -1.61 -13.96
C LYS A 37 -4.77 -1.19 -12.79
N VAL A 38 -4.17 -1.11 -11.61
CA VAL A 38 -4.84 -0.69 -10.38
C VAL A 38 -4.44 0.71 -9.97
N ARG A 39 -5.31 1.33 -9.18
CA ARG A 39 -5.08 2.59 -8.51
C ARG A 39 -5.32 2.40 -7.01
N PHE A 40 -4.40 2.91 -6.21
CA PHE A 40 -4.53 3.04 -4.77
C PHE A 40 -5.20 4.39 -4.48
N LEU A 41 -6.26 4.40 -3.67
CA LEU A 41 -7.05 5.61 -3.47
C LEU A 41 -6.35 6.62 -2.55
N ALA A 42 -5.72 6.16 -1.46
CA ALA A 42 -5.03 7.04 -0.51
C ALA A 42 -3.69 7.54 -1.08
N SER A 43 -2.86 6.66 -1.63
CA SER A 43 -1.56 7.06 -2.19
C SER A 43 -1.65 7.67 -3.59
N GLN A 44 -2.80 7.51 -4.27
CA GLN A 44 -3.02 7.96 -5.65
C GLN A 44 -2.12 7.29 -6.71
N ALA A 45 -1.34 6.29 -6.33
CA ALA A 45 -0.44 5.55 -7.20
C ALA A 45 -1.23 4.69 -8.21
N GLU A 46 -0.79 4.66 -9.47
CA GLU A 46 -1.29 3.75 -10.50
C GLU A 46 -0.19 2.76 -10.89
N LEU A 47 -0.51 1.45 -10.81
CA LEU A 47 0.46 0.38 -10.94
C LEU A 47 -0.10 -0.76 -11.79
N ASP A 48 0.78 -1.41 -12.54
CA ASP A 48 0.46 -2.57 -13.38
C ASP A 48 0.69 -3.86 -12.59
N ILE A 49 -0.34 -4.71 -12.49
CA ILE A 49 -0.25 -5.97 -11.74
C ILE A 49 0.56 -6.98 -12.54
N SER A 50 1.67 -7.42 -11.96
CA SER A 50 2.50 -8.46 -12.54
C SER A 50 1.98 -9.85 -12.22
N GLU A 51 1.43 -10.04 -11.01
CA GLU A 51 0.84 -11.29 -10.56
C GLU A 51 -0.21 -11.04 -9.49
N VAL A 52 -1.23 -11.91 -9.49
CA VAL A 52 -2.22 -12.04 -8.44
C VAL A 52 -2.29 -13.52 -8.04
N GLY A 53 -2.53 -13.81 -6.76
CA GLY A 53 -2.50 -15.16 -6.24
C GLY A 53 -3.25 -15.33 -4.93
N ILE A 54 -3.45 -16.58 -4.53
CA ILE A 54 -3.93 -16.94 -3.20
C ILE A 54 -2.80 -17.50 -2.34
N MET A 55 -2.99 -17.48 -1.03
CA MET A 55 -2.09 -18.13 -0.09
C MET A 55 -2.66 -19.48 0.34
N SER A 56 -1.99 -20.58 0.02
CA SER A 56 -2.44 -21.93 0.36
C SER A 56 -1.28 -22.95 0.50
N PRO A 57 -0.72 -23.16 1.70
CA PRO A 57 -0.13 -22.11 2.56
C PRO A 57 1.01 -21.33 1.87
N ASN A 58 1.51 -21.83 0.74
CA ASN A 58 2.46 -21.13 -0.12
C ASN A 58 1.72 -20.21 -1.12
N GLN A 59 2.45 -19.29 -1.74
CA GLN A 59 1.93 -18.44 -2.80
C GLN A 59 1.58 -19.25 -4.05
N VAL A 60 0.31 -19.26 -4.43
CA VAL A 60 -0.19 -19.92 -5.65
C VAL A 60 -0.77 -18.85 -6.56
N PRO A 61 -0.14 -18.58 -7.72
CA PRO A 61 -0.67 -17.64 -8.70
C PRO A 61 -2.03 -18.12 -9.23
N VAL A 62 -3.00 -17.22 -9.30
CA VAL A 62 -4.31 -17.48 -9.89
C VAL A 62 -4.58 -16.46 -10.99
N PRO A 63 -5.38 -16.80 -12.02
CA PRO A 63 -5.66 -15.85 -13.10
C PRO A 63 -6.47 -14.64 -12.62
N THR A 64 -7.38 -14.86 -11.65
CA THR A 64 -8.36 -13.88 -11.23
C THR A 64 -8.73 -14.10 -9.76
N LEU A 65 -8.99 -13.01 -9.03
CA LEU A 65 -9.63 -13.02 -7.71
C LEU A 65 -10.95 -12.27 -7.75
N ARG A 66 -11.94 -12.77 -7.02
CA ARG A 66 -13.32 -12.28 -6.99
C ARG A 66 -13.72 -11.85 -5.59
N ALA A 67 -14.79 -11.07 -5.48
CA ALA A 67 -15.28 -10.63 -4.18
C ALA A 67 -15.52 -11.78 -3.19
N GLY A 68 -15.10 -11.52 -1.96
CA GLY A 68 -15.06 -12.50 -0.88
C GLY A 68 -13.72 -13.23 -0.79
N GLU A 69 -12.91 -13.25 -1.84
CA GLU A 69 -11.61 -13.90 -1.83
C GLU A 69 -10.53 -13.01 -1.22
N VAL A 70 -9.53 -13.65 -0.65
CA VAL A 70 -8.35 -13.04 -0.04
C VAL A 70 -7.14 -13.54 -0.82
N GLY A 71 -6.25 -12.62 -1.16
CA GLY A 71 -5.06 -12.97 -1.92
C GLY A 71 -3.95 -11.96 -1.76
N TYR A 72 -2.95 -12.15 -2.61
CA TYR A 72 -1.81 -11.26 -2.72
C TYR A 72 -1.68 -10.75 -4.15
N LEU A 73 -1.10 -9.56 -4.28
CA LEU A 73 -0.64 -9.03 -5.56
C LEU A 73 0.73 -8.39 -5.38
N TRP A 74 1.46 -8.28 -6.48
CA TRP A 74 2.65 -7.45 -6.57
C TRP A 74 2.77 -6.89 -7.99
N GLY A 75 3.39 -5.72 -8.10
CA GLY A 75 3.51 -5.02 -9.37
C GLY A 75 4.47 -3.85 -9.30
N ASN A 76 5.77 -4.12 -9.41
CA ASN A 76 6.86 -3.12 -9.43
C ASN A 76 6.66 -1.95 -8.45
N ILE A 77 6.07 -2.23 -7.29
CA ILE A 77 5.82 -1.24 -6.24
C ILE A 77 7.16 -1.02 -5.55
N ARG A 78 7.65 0.22 -5.61
CA ARG A 78 8.99 0.55 -5.11
C ARG A 78 9.01 0.77 -3.61
N ASP A 79 7.94 1.36 -3.07
CA ASP A 79 7.86 1.77 -1.68
C ASP A 79 6.59 1.22 -1.02
N VAL A 80 6.71 0.74 0.22
CA VAL A 80 5.58 0.27 1.04
C VAL A 80 4.65 1.44 1.38
N THR A 81 5.16 2.67 1.36
CA THR A 81 4.34 3.88 1.56
C THR A 81 3.30 4.10 0.46
N ASP A 82 3.47 3.50 -0.74
CA ASP A 82 2.50 3.53 -1.83
C ASP A 82 1.35 2.52 -1.62
N ALA A 83 1.60 1.44 -0.87
CA ALA A 83 0.67 0.35 -0.62
C ALA A 83 0.39 0.19 0.89
N ARG A 84 -0.25 1.20 1.46
CA ARG A 84 -0.51 1.31 2.89
C ARG A 84 -1.59 0.34 3.36
N VAL A 85 -1.43 -0.17 4.56
CA VAL A 85 -2.46 -0.95 5.25
C VAL A 85 -3.69 -0.07 5.47
N GLY A 86 -4.86 -0.63 5.14
CA GLY A 86 -6.16 0.06 5.19
C GLY A 86 -6.54 0.78 3.90
N ASP A 87 -5.65 0.93 2.91
CA ASP A 87 -5.99 1.59 1.65
C ASP A 87 -6.95 0.71 0.80
N THR A 88 -7.67 1.36 -0.11
CA THR A 88 -8.57 0.73 -1.07
C THR A 88 -7.95 0.69 -2.45
N ILE A 89 -7.90 -0.51 -3.02
CA ILE A 89 -7.46 -0.75 -4.39
C ILE A 89 -8.68 -0.74 -5.30
N VAL A 90 -8.60 0.00 -6.41
CA VAL A 90 -9.61 0.04 -7.46
C VAL A 90 -8.97 -0.20 -8.83
N LEU A 91 -9.77 -0.62 -9.83
CA LEU A 91 -9.29 -0.70 -11.21
C LEU A 91 -9.18 0.70 -11.81
N ALA A 92 -8.01 1.04 -12.36
CA ALA A 92 -7.74 2.39 -12.88
C ALA A 92 -8.66 2.77 -14.04
N LYS A 93 -9.07 1.78 -14.85
CA LYS A 93 -10.05 1.98 -15.93
C LYS A 93 -11.42 2.40 -15.38
N GLN A 94 -11.96 1.64 -14.43
CA GLN A 94 -13.26 1.92 -13.81
C GLN A 94 -13.24 3.25 -13.04
N TYR A 95 -12.13 3.57 -12.38
CA TYR A 95 -11.95 4.86 -11.71
C TYR A 95 -12.02 6.04 -12.70
N LYS A 96 -11.39 5.92 -13.88
CA LYS A 96 -11.41 6.95 -14.93
C LYS A 96 -12.81 7.11 -15.53
N GLU A 97 -13.51 6.00 -15.77
CA GLU A 97 -14.90 6.00 -16.26
C GLU A 97 -15.84 6.68 -15.25
N ALA A 98 -15.78 6.28 -13.97
CA ALA A 98 -16.58 6.89 -12.92
C ALA A 98 -16.27 8.38 -12.73
N ARG A 99 -15.00 8.78 -12.87
CA ARG A 99 -14.59 10.18 -12.78
C ARG A 99 -15.14 11.01 -13.94
N ALA A 100 -15.18 10.46 -15.15
CA ALA A 100 -15.73 11.16 -16.31
C ALA A 100 -17.22 11.47 -16.13
N SER A 101 -18.00 10.52 -15.62
CA SER A 101 -19.43 10.71 -15.34
C SER A 101 -19.71 11.82 -14.32
N LEU A 102 -18.89 11.95 -13.27
CA LEU A 102 -19.03 13.02 -12.27
C LEU A 102 -18.67 14.42 -12.79
N VAL A 103 -17.72 14.51 -13.74
CA VAL A 103 -17.33 15.78 -14.37
C VAL A 103 -18.43 16.33 -15.26
N GLU A 104 -19.19 15.47 -15.95
CA GLU A 104 -20.34 15.87 -16.76
C GLU A 104 -21.50 16.43 -15.90
N GLU A 105 -21.70 15.90 -14.69
CA GLU A 105 -22.74 16.34 -13.76
C GLU A 105 -22.34 17.56 -12.89
N LYS A 106 -21.14 18.13 -13.07
CA LYS A 106 -20.57 19.26 -12.26
C LYS A 106 -20.48 18.97 -10.75
N ILE A 107 -20.35 17.72 -10.34
CA ILE A 107 -20.16 17.34 -8.94
C ILE A 107 -18.67 17.12 -8.69
N THR A 108 -17.95 18.18 -8.30
CA THR A 108 -16.48 18.16 -8.17
C THR A 108 -15.99 17.51 -6.85
N ASP A 109 -16.83 17.47 -5.82
CA ASP A 109 -16.39 17.13 -4.45
C ASP A 109 -16.55 15.65 -4.07
N GLN A 110 -17.15 14.83 -4.95
CA GLN A 110 -17.41 13.42 -4.64
C GLN A 110 -16.32 12.51 -5.24
N ALA A 111 -15.83 11.56 -4.44
CA ALA A 111 -14.89 10.55 -4.93
C ALA A 111 -15.58 9.67 -6.00
N PRO A 112 -14.96 9.42 -7.17
CA PRO A 112 -15.52 8.57 -8.23
C PRO A 112 -15.91 7.17 -7.77
N ILE A 113 -15.16 6.63 -6.82
CA ILE A 113 -15.43 5.36 -6.16
C ILE A 113 -15.22 5.62 -4.67
N GLU A 114 -16.23 5.29 -3.86
CA GLU A 114 -16.17 5.46 -2.42
C GLU A 114 -15.12 4.48 -1.82
N PRO A 115 -14.11 4.99 -1.08
CA PRO A 115 -13.12 4.14 -0.43
C PRO A 115 -13.78 3.28 0.64
N LEU A 116 -13.21 2.12 0.91
CA LEU A 116 -13.69 1.25 1.96
C LEU A 116 -13.41 1.89 3.34
N PRO A 117 -14.34 1.75 4.29
CA PRO A 117 -14.11 2.24 5.65
C PRO A 117 -13.02 1.42 6.33
N GLY A 118 -12.26 2.05 7.23
CA GLY A 118 -11.22 1.37 8.03
C GLY A 118 -9.81 1.89 7.80
N TYR A 119 -9.61 2.84 6.88
CA TYR A 119 -8.33 3.55 6.79
C TYR A 119 -8.22 4.61 7.89
N ALA A 120 -7.16 4.53 8.69
CA ALA A 120 -6.69 5.59 9.55
C ALA A 120 -5.17 5.68 9.40
N ASP A 121 -4.63 6.89 9.26
CA ASP A 121 -3.19 7.07 9.24
C ASP A 121 -2.57 6.54 10.55
N SER A 122 -1.43 5.86 10.45
CA SER A 122 -0.68 5.43 11.62
C SER A 122 -0.19 6.66 12.37
N VAL A 123 -0.77 6.94 13.54
CA VAL A 123 -0.35 8.03 14.42
C VAL A 123 0.67 7.48 15.41
N PRO A 124 1.95 7.90 15.36
CA PRO A 124 2.95 7.48 16.34
C PRO A 124 2.55 7.96 17.74
N MET A 125 2.53 7.04 18.71
CA MET A 125 2.12 7.33 20.09
C MET A 125 3.29 7.45 21.06
N VAL A 126 4.46 6.92 20.69
CA VAL A 126 5.66 6.88 21.52
C VAL A 126 6.83 7.35 20.67
N TYR A 127 7.64 8.23 21.25
CA TYR A 127 8.84 8.78 20.63
C TYR A 127 10.05 8.49 21.52
N CYS A 128 11.19 8.20 20.90
CA CYS A 128 12.47 8.06 21.58
C CYS A 128 13.60 8.52 20.65
N GLY A 129 14.65 9.11 21.24
CA GLY A 129 15.89 9.42 20.51
C GLY A 129 16.79 8.19 20.48
N LEU A 130 17.29 7.85 19.28
CA LEU A 130 18.21 6.75 19.05
C LEU A 130 19.55 7.34 18.59
N PHE A 131 20.58 7.18 19.43
CA PHE A 131 21.93 7.67 19.15
C PHE A 131 22.91 6.49 19.19
N PRO A 132 23.85 6.38 18.25
CA PRO A 132 24.91 5.40 18.33
C PRO A 132 25.87 5.75 19.49
N VAL A 133 26.56 4.75 20.03
CA VAL A 133 27.59 4.99 21.08
C VAL A 133 28.82 5.65 20.47
N ASP A 134 29.20 5.22 19.27
CA ASP A 134 30.31 5.76 18.48
C ASP A 134 29.76 6.56 17.28
N ALA A 135 30.27 7.77 17.06
CA ALA A 135 29.78 8.66 15.99
C ALA A 135 30.00 8.08 14.57
N ASP A 136 30.99 7.21 14.40
CA ASP A 136 31.29 6.56 13.13
C ASP A 136 30.18 5.59 12.69
N ASP A 137 29.33 5.12 13.61
CA ASP A 137 28.22 4.19 13.34
C ASP A 137 26.93 4.89 12.89
N TYR A 138 26.89 6.23 12.85
CA TYR A 138 25.69 6.98 12.47
C TYR A 138 25.13 6.55 11.11
N GLU A 139 25.97 6.46 10.07
CA GLU A 139 25.51 6.04 8.74
C GLU A 139 24.98 4.59 8.75
N GLY A 140 25.60 3.71 9.55
CA GLY A 140 25.14 2.33 9.73
C GLY A 140 23.77 2.27 10.40
N LEU A 141 23.54 3.06 11.45
CA LEU A 141 22.26 3.17 12.14
C LEU A 141 21.18 3.72 11.21
N ARG A 142 21.49 4.81 10.48
CA ARG A 142 20.58 5.44 9.52
C ARG A 142 20.15 4.46 8.43
N ASP A 143 21.10 3.73 7.84
CA ASP A 143 20.81 2.72 6.82
C ASP A 143 19.99 1.56 7.39
N ALA A 144 20.26 1.13 8.63
CA ALA A 144 19.52 0.07 9.29
C ALA A 144 18.06 0.48 9.56
N ILE A 145 17.83 1.70 10.05
CA ILE A 145 16.47 2.25 10.25
C ILE A 145 15.75 2.39 8.90
N GLY A 146 16.45 2.86 7.86
CA GLY A 146 15.91 2.93 6.51
C GLY A 146 15.45 1.56 5.98
N LYS A 147 16.24 0.50 6.20
CA LYS A 147 15.85 -0.87 5.84
C LYS A 147 14.67 -1.39 6.67
N LEU A 148 14.62 -1.06 7.96
CA LEU A 148 13.49 -1.42 8.82
C LEU A 148 12.20 -0.75 8.34
N LYS A 149 12.29 0.53 7.94
CA LYS A 149 11.18 1.31 7.39
C LYS A 149 10.56 0.70 6.13
N LEU A 150 11.35 -0.03 5.33
CA LEU A 150 10.84 -0.75 4.15
C LEU A 150 9.87 -1.88 4.51
N ASN A 151 9.92 -2.42 5.72
CA ASN A 151 8.99 -3.45 6.16
C ASN A 151 7.90 -2.89 7.09
N ASP A 152 8.17 -1.77 7.76
CA ASP A 152 7.26 -1.17 8.73
C ASP A 152 6.71 0.18 8.25
N ALA A 153 5.47 0.17 7.77
CA ALA A 153 4.77 1.36 7.34
C ALA A 153 4.47 2.34 8.50
N ALA A 154 4.39 1.87 9.75
CA ALA A 154 4.07 2.68 10.93
C ALA A 154 5.28 3.41 11.52
N LEU A 155 6.50 2.92 11.30
CA LEU A 155 7.73 3.53 11.79
C LEU A 155 7.95 4.94 11.21
N SER A 156 8.11 5.96 12.04
CA SER A 156 8.54 7.29 11.59
C SER A 156 9.89 7.63 12.22
N TYR A 157 10.81 8.20 11.44
CA TYR A 157 12.09 8.67 11.97
C TYR A 157 12.49 9.99 11.30
N GLU A 158 13.18 10.84 12.04
CA GLU A 158 13.80 12.05 11.55
C GLU A 158 15.21 12.16 12.15
N PRO A 159 16.21 12.67 11.40
CA PRO A 159 17.52 12.93 11.98
C PRO A 159 17.45 14.02 13.04
N GLU A 160 17.99 13.74 14.23
CA GLU A 160 18.08 14.67 15.36
C GLU A 160 19.55 14.84 15.77
N ASN A 161 19.98 16.06 16.05
CA ASN A 161 21.33 16.35 16.54
C ASN A 161 21.27 16.88 17.97
N SER A 162 22.05 16.27 18.87
CA SER A 162 22.15 16.65 20.27
C SER A 162 23.58 17.05 20.63
N GLY A 163 23.74 18.25 21.24
CA GLY A 163 25.05 18.75 21.65
C GLY A 163 25.81 17.89 22.67
N ALA A 164 25.12 16.96 23.37
CA ALA A 164 25.73 16.06 24.35
C ALA A 164 25.87 14.61 23.86
N LEU A 165 25.04 14.19 22.91
CA LEU A 165 24.98 12.81 22.42
C LEU A 165 25.52 12.65 20.99
N GLY A 166 25.87 13.77 20.34
CA GLY A 166 26.42 13.78 19.00
C GLY A 166 25.36 13.94 17.91
N PHE A 167 25.79 13.62 16.70
CA PHE A 167 24.98 13.57 15.49
C PHE A 167 24.40 12.16 15.32
#